data_AF-A0A0L7LA31-F1
#
_entry.id   AF-A0A0L7LA31-F1
#
_cell.length_a   1.000
_cell.length_b   1.000
_cell.length_c   1.000
_cell.angle_alpha   90.00
_cell.angle_beta   90.00
_cell.angle_gamma   90.00
#
_symmetry.space_group_name_H-M   'P 1'
#
loop_
_entity.id
_entity.type
_entity.pdbx_description
1 polymer ?
#
loop_
_entity_poly.entity_id
_entity_poly.type
_entity_poly.pdbx_seq_one_letter_code
_entity_poly.pdbx_strand_id
1 'polypeptide(L)'
;MYEVFAETSSKVLEIDTLYILQNYADAFENGVFEDKWDVVGPCEYDGYFWGYNNVTAKEIICVRYQGKISKLWELFATHLSDKKVMIAHGEIPLHDTYGSKSFWDCRRSMKFNNNLIKAAENYISEHLKCNTRKCPNYVSIHWRRQDFARYRPKDVPSITGTAMQIEKSIRKVLLTTKKVFIASDAPSSELNELETKLRKLGLTAYFYVQNEEVADEYNDGFRRNESY
;
A
#
# COMPACT_ATOMS: atom_id res chain seq x y z
N MET A 1 7.07 -13.37 -6.99
CA MET A 1 6.57 -12.83 -8.28
C MET A 1 7.73 -12.58 -9.22
N TYR A 2 8.71 -11.72 -8.87
CA TYR A 2 9.91 -11.50 -9.68
C TYR A 2 10.66 -12.79 -10.06
N GLU A 3 10.88 -13.71 -9.12
CA GLU A 3 11.57 -14.98 -9.40
C GLU A 3 10.84 -15.86 -10.43
N VAL A 4 9.50 -15.92 -10.39
CA VAL A 4 8.68 -16.69 -11.34
C VAL A 4 8.74 -16.08 -12.75
N PHE A 5 8.84 -14.74 -12.84
CA PHE A 5 8.89 -14.03 -14.12
C PHE A 5 10.33 -13.82 -14.66
N ALA A 6 11.35 -13.86 -13.80
CA ALA A 6 12.76 -13.73 -14.19
C ALA A 6 13.27 -14.98 -14.91
N GLU A 7 12.79 -16.17 -14.50
CA GLU A 7 13.11 -17.45 -15.14
C GLU A 7 12.42 -17.65 -16.51
N THR A 8 11.43 -16.81 -16.85
CA THR A 8 10.58 -16.96 -18.04
C THR A 8 10.94 -16.02 -19.18
N SER A 9 12.08 -15.32 -19.10
CA SER A 9 12.60 -14.42 -20.15
C SER A 9 12.78 -15.08 -21.54
N SER A 10 12.65 -16.41 -21.67
CA SER A 10 12.58 -17.14 -22.95
C SER A 10 11.44 -18.17 -23.08
N LYS A 11 10.60 -18.37 -22.05
CA LYS A 11 9.55 -19.41 -22.05
C LYS A 11 8.18 -18.76 -21.84
N VAL A 12 7.21 -19.18 -22.66
CA VAL A 12 5.80 -18.84 -22.44
C VAL A 12 5.38 -19.39 -21.07
N LEU A 13 4.89 -18.51 -20.19
CA LEU A 13 4.32 -18.90 -18.91
C LEU A 13 2.83 -19.11 -19.09
N GLU A 14 2.45 -20.38 -19.22
CA GLU A 14 1.05 -20.77 -19.28
C GLU A 14 0.54 -21.11 -17.88
N ILE A 15 -0.49 -20.40 -17.43
CA ILE A 15 -1.30 -20.61 -16.22
C ILE A 15 -2.35 -21.67 -16.56
N ASP A 16 -2.59 -22.62 -15.66
CA ASP A 16 -3.59 -23.66 -15.88
C ASP A 16 -5.00 -23.04 -15.77
N THR A 17 -5.29 -22.42 -14.62
CA THR A 17 -6.58 -21.75 -14.40
C THR A 17 -6.39 -20.35 -13.81
N LEU A 18 -7.05 -19.37 -14.42
CA LEU A 18 -7.19 -18.01 -13.91
C LEU A 18 -8.62 -17.80 -13.38
N TYR A 19 -8.74 -17.61 -12.07
CA TYR A 19 -10.01 -17.24 -11.43
C TYR A 19 -10.14 -15.72 -11.37
N ILE A 20 -11.23 -15.17 -11.90
CA ILE A 20 -11.52 -13.75 -11.88
C ILE A 20 -12.64 -13.51 -10.88
N LEU A 21 -12.28 -12.96 -9.72
CA LEU A 21 -13.22 -12.75 -8.65
C LEU A 21 -14.09 -11.51 -8.93
N GLN A 22 -15.36 -11.60 -8.55
CA GLN A 22 -16.33 -10.51 -8.66
C GLN A 22 -17.17 -10.45 -7.37
N ASN A 23 -17.61 -9.25 -7.00
CA ASN A 23 -18.50 -9.10 -5.86
C ASN A 23 -19.92 -9.57 -6.20
N TYR A 24 -20.65 -10.03 -5.19
CA TYR A 24 -22.11 -10.11 -5.28
C TYR A 24 -22.70 -8.70 -5.33
N ALA A 25 -23.82 -8.54 -6.04
CA ALA A 25 -24.53 -7.26 -6.11
C ALA A 25 -25.09 -6.83 -4.74
N ASP A 26 -25.54 -7.80 -3.94
CA ASP A 26 -25.92 -7.62 -2.55
C ASP A 26 -25.07 -8.55 -1.67
N ALA A 27 -24.24 -7.94 -0.82
CA ALA A 27 -23.35 -8.67 0.07
C ALA A 27 -24.00 -9.08 1.40
N PHE A 28 -25.18 -8.52 1.72
CA PHE A 28 -25.86 -8.69 3.00
C PHE A 28 -27.32 -9.09 2.81
N GLU A 29 -27.51 -10.30 2.27
CA GLU A 29 -28.85 -10.88 2.14
C GLU A 29 -29.50 -11.01 3.52
N ASN A 30 -30.61 -10.28 3.73
CA ASN A 30 -31.30 -10.17 5.01
C ASN A 30 -30.42 -9.65 6.17
N GLY A 31 -29.37 -8.87 5.87
CA GLY A 31 -28.45 -8.32 6.87
C GLY A 31 -27.39 -9.32 7.37
N VAL A 32 -27.30 -10.51 6.77
CA VAL A 32 -26.32 -11.53 7.12
C VAL A 32 -25.21 -11.59 6.07
N PHE A 33 -23.97 -11.57 6.53
CA PHE A 33 -22.80 -11.81 5.68
C PHE A 33 -22.46 -13.30 5.72
N GLU A 34 -22.68 -14.00 4.61
CA GLU A 34 -22.37 -15.42 4.47
C GLU A 34 -21.22 -15.64 3.49
N ASP A 35 -20.34 -16.57 3.84
CA ASP A 35 -19.23 -16.98 2.99
C ASP A 35 -19.76 -17.90 1.88
N LYS A 36 -19.73 -17.43 0.62
CA LYS A 36 -20.28 -18.13 -0.55
C LYS A 36 -19.51 -17.79 -1.84
N TRP A 37 -19.62 -18.68 -2.81
CA TRP A 37 -19.11 -18.45 -4.14
C TRP A 37 -19.96 -19.19 -5.18
N ASP A 38 -20.00 -18.67 -6.40
CA ASP A 38 -20.58 -19.36 -7.55
C ASP A 38 -19.83 -18.99 -8.84
N VAL A 39 -19.67 -19.98 -9.71
CA VAL A 39 -19.13 -19.76 -11.05
C VAL A 39 -20.19 -19.06 -11.89
N VAL A 40 -19.79 -17.96 -12.52
CA VAL A 40 -20.65 -17.17 -13.41
C VAL A 40 -20.23 -17.35 -14.86
N GLY A 41 -21.08 -16.86 -15.77
CA GLY A 41 -20.81 -16.84 -17.20
C GLY A 41 -19.59 -15.99 -17.58
N PRO A 42 -19.39 -15.72 -18.88
CA PRO A 42 -18.20 -15.01 -19.34
C PRO A 42 -18.10 -13.62 -18.69
N CYS A 43 -16.92 -13.28 -18.19
CA CYS A 43 -16.60 -11.94 -17.70
C CYS A 43 -15.59 -11.27 -18.63
N GLU A 44 -15.71 -9.94 -18.72
CA GLU A 44 -14.73 -9.13 -19.43
C GLU A 44 -13.44 -9.07 -18.60
N TYR A 45 -12.37 -9.64 -19.16
CA TYR A 45 -11.02 -9.52 -18.63
C TYR A 45 -10.11 -9.06 -19.75
N ASP A 46 -9.34 -8.01 -19.47
CA ASP A 46 -8.45 -7.38 -20.44
C ASP A 46 -7.19 -8.21 -20.72
N GLY A 47 -6.96 -9.30 -19.98
CA GLY A 47 -5.77 -10.14 -20.14
C GLY A 47 -4.50 -9.42 -19.69
N TYR A 48 -4.60 -8.41 -18.83
CA TYR A 48 -3.44 -7.63 -18.41
C TYR A 48 -2.59 -8.41 -17.39
N PHE A 49 -1.58 -9.13 -17.89
CA PHE A 49 -0.59 -9.82 -17.06
C PHE A 49 0.58 -8.89 -16.70
N TRP A 50 0.29 -7.73 -16.12
CA TRP A 50 1.30 -6.75 -15.66
C TRP A 50 2.28 -6.28 -16.76
N GLY A 51 1.83 -6.23 -18.01
CA GLY A 51 2.63 -5.84 -19.17
C GLY A 51 3.46 -6.96 -19.81
N TYR A 52 3.35 -8.21 -19.33
CA TYR A 52 4.03 -9.36 -19.92
C TYR A 52 3.21 -9.98 -21.06
N ASN A 53 3.75 -9.97 -22.28
CA ASN A 53 3.10 -10.56 -23.46
C ASN A 53 3.26 -12.08 -23.57
N ASN A 54 4.16 -12.68 -22.76
CA ASN A 54 4.47 -14.11 -22.78
C ASN A 54 3.73 -14.91 -21.71
N VAL A 55 2.70 -14.33 -21.07
CA VAL A 55 1.88 -14.98 -20.05
C VAL A 55 0.50 -15.26 -20.64
N THR A 56 0.02 -16.49 -20.49
CA THR A 56 -1.30 -16.93 -20.97
C THR A 56 -2.01 -17.76 -19.91
N ALA A 57 -3.32 -17.96 -20.05
CA ALA A 57 -4.10 -18.89 -19.22
C ALA A 57 -4.83 -19.89 -20.13
N LYS A 58 -4.84 -21.18 -19.79
CA LYS A 58 -5.58 -22.20 -20.54
C LYS A 58 -7.07 -22.07 -20.31
N GLU A 59 -7.45 -21.83 -19.06
CA GLU A 59 -8.82 -21.68 -18.63
C GLU A 59 -9.00 -20.40 -17.80
N ILE A 60 -10.10 -19.69 -18.05
CA ILE A 60 -10.48 -18.47 -17.33
C ILE A 60 -11.87 -18.70 -16.75
N ILE A 61 -11.99 -18.61 -15.43
CA ILE A 61 -13.23 -18.88 -14.70
C ILE A 61 -13.61 -17.64 -13.90
N CYS A 62 -14.79 -17.11 -14.19
CA CYS A 62 -15.33 -15.95 -13.48
C CYS A 62 -16.12 -16.44 -12.28
N VAL A 63 -15.86 -15.87 -11.11
CA VAL A 63 -16.44 -16.35 -9.85
C VAL A 63 -16.98 -15.17 -9.06
N ARG A 64 -18.28 -15.19 -8.75
CA ARG A 64 -18.81 -14.33 -7.70
C ARG A 64 -18.34 -14.89 -6.38
N TYR A 65 -17.68 -14.06 -5.57
CA TYR A 65 -17.02 -14.48 -4.36
C TYR A 65 -17.35 -13.54 -3.22
N GLN A 66 -17.67 -14.12 -2.07
CA GLN A 66 -17.84 -13.43 -0.81
C GLN A 66 -17.33 -14.31 0.31
N GLY A 67 -16.41 -13.79 1.12
CA GLY A 67 -15.96 -14.48 2.31
C GLY A 67 -14.46 -14.40 2.52
N LYS A 68 -13.97 -15.27 3.40
CA LYS A 68 -12.57 -15.30 3.82
C LYS A 68 -11.66 -15.98 2.81
N ILE A 69 -10.37 -15.68 2.83
CA ILE A 69 -9.35 -16.30 1.95
C ILE A 69 -9.37 -17.83 2.02
N SER A 70 -9.58 -18.44 3.18
CA SER A 70 -9.60 -19.90 3.33
C SER A 70 -10.66 -20.61 2.49
N LYS A 71 -11.76 -19.93 2.13
CA LYS A 71 -12.81 -20.52 1.29
C LYS A 71 -12.41 -20.66 -0.18
N LEU A 72 -11.36 -19.98 -0.64
CA LEU A 72 -10.77 -20.20 -1.96
C LEU A 72 -10.28 -21.64 -2.15
N TRP A 73 -9.98 -22.38 -1.07
CA TRP A 73 -9.61 -23.78 -1.17
C TRP A 73 -10.73 -24.66 -1.74
N GLU A 74 -12.00 -24.33 -1.48
CA GLU A 74 -13.14 -25.03 -2.10
C GLU A 74 -13.14 -24.84 -3.61
N LEU A 75 -12.79 -23.63 -4.08
CA LEU A 75 -12.69 -23.33 -5.50
C LEU A 75 -11.53 -24.08 -6.14
N PHE A 76 -10.33 -24.10 -5.53
CA PHE A 76 -9.20 -24.84 -6.10
C PHE A 76 -9.40 -26.35 -6.09
N ALA A 77 -10.19 -26.87 -5.16
CA ALA A 77 -10.56 -28.28 -5.12
C ALA A 77 -11.39 -28.72 -6.35
N THR A 78 -11.94 -27.79 -7.14
CA THR A 78 -12.61 -28.11 -8.40
C THR A 78 -11.63 -28.49 -9.52
N HIS A 79 -10.36 -28.08 -9.42
CA HIS A 79 -9.31 -28.33 -10.42
C HIS A 79 -8.02 -28.85 -9.75
N LEU A 80 -8.10 -29.99 -9.07
CA LEU A 80 -6.98 -30.58 -8.30
C LEU A 80 -5.73 -30.94 -9.14
N SER A 81 -5.88 -31.06 -10.46
CA SER A 81 -4.77 -31.33 -11.39
C SER A 81 -3.94 -30.09 -11.72
N ASP A 82 -4.44 -28.90 -11.42
CA ASP A 82 -3.79 -27.64 -11.77
C ASP A 82 -2.53 -27.43 -10.93
N LYS A 83 -1.48 -26.94 -11.58
CA LYS A 83 -0.20 -26.65 -10.94
C LYS A 83 0.03 -25.15 -10.80
N LYS A 84 -0.50 -24.36 -11.73
CA LYS A 84 -0.38 -22.90 -11.76
C LYS A 84 -1.77 -22.29 -11.76
N VAL A 85 -2.17 -21.78 -10.60
CA VAL A 85 -3.46 -21.10 -10.43
C VAL A 85 -3.19 -19.62 -10.18
N MET A 86 -3.96 -18.76 -10.85
CA MET A 86 -3.93 -17.32 -10.63
C MET A 86 -5.31 -16.84 -10.17
N ILE A 87 -5.31 -15.80 -9.33
CA ILE A 87 -6.52 -15.10 -8.90
C ILE A 87 -6.38 -13.64 -9.30
N ALA A 88 -7.29 -13.15 -10.12
CA ALA A 88 -7.49 -11.72 -10.34
C ALA A 88 -8.49 -11.15 -9.31
N HIS A 89 -8.36 -9.85 -9.03
CA HIS A 89 -9.14 -9.16 -7.99
C HIS A 89 -8.95 -9.75 -6.59
N GLY A 90 -7.68 -9.96 -6.22
CA GLY A 90 -7.29 -10.54 -4.92
C GLY A 90 -7.65 -9.69 -3.70
N GLU A 91 -8.20 -8.49 -3.88
CA GLU A 91 -8.77 -7.65 -2.84
C GLU A 91 -10.16 -8.09 -2.37
N ILE A 92 -10.88 -8.92 -3.14
CA ILE A 92 -12.24 -9.37 -2.82
C ILE A 92 -12.27 -10.33 -1.61
N PRO A 93 -11.39 -11.35 -1.51
CA PRO A 93 -11.35 -12.23 -0.35
C PRO A 93 -10.87 -11.49 0.91
N LEU A 94 -11.59 -11.69 2.02
CA LEU A 94 -11.27 -11.08 3.31
C LEU A 94 -10.24 -11.91 4.10
N HIS A 95 -9.54 -11.29 5.04
CA HIS A 95 -8.68 -12.03 5.98
C HIS A 95 -9.47 -13.05 6.80
N ASP A 96 -8.94 -14.27 6.97
CA ASP A 96 -9.57 -15.30 7.81
C ASP A 96 -9.83 -14.82 9.24
N THR A 97 -8.82 -14.17 9.83
CA THR A 97 -8.89 -13.55 11.15
C THR A 97 -7.92 -12.37 11.19
N TYR A 98 -8.47 -11.16 11.06
CA TYR A 98 -7.71 -9.92 11.14
C TYR A 98 -7.05 -9.77 12.51
N GLY A 99 -5.76 -9.41 12.54
CA GLY A 99 -5.00 -9.22 13.79
C GLY A 99 -4.58 -10.51 14.52
N SER A 100 -4.85 -11.69 13.97
CA SER A 100 -4.39 -12.98 14.50
C SER A 100 -2.86 -13.15 14.45
N LYS A 101 -2.34 -14.20 15.10
CA LYS A 101 -0.91 -14.55 15.00
C LYS A 101 -0.48 -14.75 13.54
N SER A 102 -1.23 -15.52 12.76
CA SER A 102 -0.91 -15.79 11.35
C SER A 102 -0.93 -14.51 10.51
N PHE A 103 -1.91 -13.62 10.73
CA PHE A 103 -1.94 -12.30 10.12
C PHE A 103 -0.64 -11.52 10.41
N TRP A 104 -0.22 -11.49 11.68
CA TRP A 104 1.00 -10.79 12.08
C TRP A 104 2.30 -11.47 11.61
N ASP A 105 2.32 -12.80 11.48
CA ASP A 105 3.45 -13.53 10.89
C ASP A 105 3.64 -13.13 9.43
N CYS A 106 2.56 -13.12 8.62
CA CYS A 106 2.58 -12.63 7.25
C CYS A 106 3.01 -11.15 7.18
N ARG A 107 2.47 -10.29 8.05
CA ARG A 107 2.86 -8.88 8.07
C ARG A 107 4.34 -8.69 8.44
N ARG A 108 4.89 -9.51 9.34
CA ARG A 108 6.31 -9.44 9.77
C ARG A 108 7.28 -9.98 8.73
N SER A 109 6.84 -10.89 7.87
CA SER A 109 7.69 -11.42 6.80
C SER A 109 7.95 -10.38 5.70
N MET A 110 7.05 -9.41 5.53
CA MET A 110 7.21 -8.26 4.64
C MET A 110 8.25 -7.27 5.19
N LYS A 111 9.53 -7.54 4.90
CA LYS A 111 10.66 -6.67 5.23
C LYS A 111 11.02 -5.79 4.05
N PHE A 112 11.32 -4.51 4.31
CA PHE A 112 11.84 -3.61 3.29
C PHE A 112 13.21 -4.09 2.78
N ASN A 113 13.54 -3.69 1.55
CA ASN A 113 14.86 -3.90 0.97
C ASN A 113 15.96 -3.24 1.85
N ASN A 114 17.11 -3.90 1.99
CA ASN A 114 18.20 -3.44 2.86
C ASN A 114 18.77 -2.07 2.45
N ASN A 115 18.81 -1.76 1.15
CA ASN A 115 19.30 -0.47 0.68
C ASN A 115 18.32 0.66 1.04
N LEU A 116 17.00 0.41 0.96
CA LEU A 116 15.98 1.36 1.42
C LEU A 116 16.09 1.62 2.93
N ILE A 117 16.36 0.57 3.71
CA ILE A 117 16.60 0.70 5.16
C ILE A 117 17.83 1.57 5.40
N LYS A 118 18.95 1.32 4.71
CA LYS A 118 20.18 2.12 4.84
C LYS A 118 19.97 3.58 4.45
N ALA A 119 19.27 3.83 3.34
CA ALA A 119 18.95 5.19 2.89
C ALA A 119 18.12 5.95 3.94
N ALA A 120 17.14 5.28 4.55
CA ALA A 120 16.35 5.87 5.64
C ALA A 120 17.20 6.11 6.89
N GLU A 121 18.05 5.16 7.30
CA GLU A 121 18.94 5.29 8.46
C GLU A 121 19.92 6.45 8.30
N ASN A 122 20.53 6.59 7.11
CA ASN A 122 21.42 7.71 6.79
C ASN A 122 20.69 9.04 6.91
N TYR A 123 19.52 9.17 6.30
CA TYR A 123 18.72 10.39 6.37
C TYR A 123 18.33 10.76 7.82
N ILE A 124 17.88 9.78 8.60
CA ILE A 124 17.51 9.98 10.01
C ILE A 124 18.74 10.40 10.83
N SER A 125 19.90 9.80 10.59
CA SER A 125 21.14 10.15 11.27
C SER A 125 21.58 11.58 10.92
N GLU A 126 21.61 11.93 9.64
CA GLU A 126 22.15 13.19 9.15
C GLU A 126 21.24 14.40 9.46
N HIS A 127 19.95 14.28 9.20
CA HIS A 127 19.01 15.41 9.32
C HIS A 127 18.31 15.44 10.67
N LEU A 128 17.83 14.29 11.13
CA LEU A 128 17.06 14.19 12.37
C LEU A 128 17.98 14.05 13.59
N LYS A 129 19.27 13.77 13.38
CA LYS A 129 20.30 13.58 14.42
C LYS A 129 19.89 12.47 15.37
N CYS A 130 19.60 11.30 14.80
CA CYS A 130 19.17 10.15 15.55
C CYS A 130 19.73 8.82 15.05
N ASN A 131 20.34 8.07 15.97
CA ASN A 131 21.00 6.79 15.68
C ASN A 131 20.42 5.64 16.50
N THR A 132 19.26 5.85 17.13
CA THR A 132 18.61 4.87 18.00
C THR A 132 17.23 4.53 17.46
N ARG A 133 16.79 3.30 17.72
CA ARG A 133 15.46 2.82 17.31
C ARG A 133 14.31 3.63 17.92
N LYS A 134 14.48 4.14 19.14
CA LYS A 134 13.53 5.03 19.81
C LYS A 134 14.13 6.42 19.92
N CYS A 135 13.67 7.30 19.05
CA CYS A 135 14.19 8.66 18.95
C CYS A 135 13.23 9.68 19.57
N PRO A 136 13.60 10.41 20.63
CA PRO A 136 12.78 11.50 21.15
C PRO A 136 12.99 12.83 20.37
N ASN A 137 13.94 12.87 19.43
CA ASN A 137 14.40 14.12 18.82
C ASN A 137 13.49 14.65 17.70
N TYR A 138 12.47 13.91 17.26
CA TYR A 138 11.53 14.34 16.24
C TYR A 138 10.18 13.61 16.34
N VAL A 139 9.15 14.19 15.70
CA VAL A 139 7.85 13.54 15.48
C VAL A 139 7.69 13.22 14.00
N SER A 140 7.12 12.06 13.68
CA SER A 140 6.78 11.67 12.30
C SER A 140 5.30 11.84 12.03
N ILE A 141 4.96 12.33 10.84
CA ILE A 141 3.59 12.56 10.41
C ILE A 141 3.43 12.01 9.01
N HIS A 142 2.39 11.21 8.81
CA HIS A 142 1.89 10.85 7.49
C HIS A 142 0.73 11.77 7.14
N TRP A 143 0.93 12.68 6.19
CA TRP A 143 -0.04 13.69 5.79
C TRP A 143 -0.55 13.39 4.37
N ARG A 144 -1.57 12.54 4.28
CA ARG A 144 -2.21 12.14 3.02
C ARG A 144 -3.14 13.25 2.51
N ARG A 145 -2.92 13.73 1.29
CA ARG A 145 -3.65 14.85 0.66
C ARG A 145 -4.33 14.39 -0.62
N GLN A 146 -3.86 14.79 -1.80
CA GLN A 146 -4.42 14.51 -3.14
C GLN A 146 -5.93 14.11 -3.17
N ASP A 147 -6.26 12.91 -3.63
CA ASP A 147 -7.62 12.36 -3.69
C ASP A 147 -8.33 12.35 -2.34
N PHE A 148 -7.64 12.09 -1.23
CA PHE A 148 -8.23 12.15 0.11
C PHE A 148 -8.77 13.56 0.43
N ALA A 149 -7.98 14.60 0.15
CA ALA A 149 -8.42 15.97 0.37
C ALA A 149 -9.52 16.41 -0.61
N ARG A 150 -9.54 15.87 -1.83
CA ARG A 150 -10.55 16.17 -2.84
C ARG A 150 -11.89 15.50 -2.54
N TYR A 151 -11.89 14.22 -2.18
CA TYR A 151 -13.12 13.42 -2.03
C TYR A 151 -13.57 13.26 -0.57
N ARG A 152 -12.68 13.49 0.41
CA ARG A 152 -12.99 13.45 1.85
C ARG A 152 -12.56 14.73 2.58
N PRO A 153 -12.96 15.92 2.11
CA PRO A 153 -12.50 17.20 2.69
C PRO A 153 -12.93 17.42 4.14
N LYS A 154 -13.97 16.72 4.62
CA LYS A 154 -14.44 16.80 6.01
C LYS A 154 -13.62 15.93 6.97
N ASP A 155 -12.96 14.90 6.44
CA ASP A 155 -12.20 13.92 7.24
C ASP A 155 -10.72 14.30 7.35
N VAL A 156 -10.25 15.27 6.56
CA VAL A 156 -8.87 15.75 6.58
C VAL A 156 -8.79 17.22 7.02
N PRO A 157 -7.77 17.60 7.82
CA PRO A 157 -7.59 18.98 8.22
C PRO A 157 -7.13 19.86 7.05
N SER A 158 -7.43 21.17 7.15
CA SER A 158 -6.79 22.19 6.32
C SER A 158 -5.29 22.31 6.63
N ILE A 159 -4.51 23.01 5.81
CA ILE A 159 -3.07 23.21 6.06
C ILE A 159 -2.84 23.94 7.40
N THR A 160 -3.63 24.99 7.67
CA THR A 160 -3.59 25.69 8.97
C THR A 160 -4.01 24.78 10.12
N GLY A 161 -5.09 24.01 9.95
CA GLY A 161 -5.55 23.06 10.96
C GLY A 161 -4.50 21.97 11.25
N THR A 162 -3.81 21.51 10.22
CA THR A 162 -2.70 20.56 10.32
C THR A 162 -1.59 21.15 11.18
N ALA A 163 -1.09 22.34 10.85
CA ALA A 163 -0.03 23.01 11.61
C ALA A 163 -0.39 23.17 13.11
N MET A 164 -1.63 23.56 13.40
CA MET A 164 -2.14 23.68 14.79
C MET A 164 -2.21 22.33 15.50
N GLN A 165 -2.67 21.27 14.82
CA GLN A 165 -2.72 19.93 15.42
C GLN A 165 -1.31 19.40 15.73
N ILE A 166 -0.34 19.64 14.83
CA ILE A 166 1.06 19.26 15.03
C ILE A 166 1.63 19.95 16.26
N GLU A 167 1.48 21.26 16.35
CA GLU A 167 1.99 22.06 17.47
C GLU A 167 1.38 21.63 18.80
N LYS A 168 0.06 21.45 18.84
CA LYS A 168 -0.66 20.94 20.01
C LYS A 168 -0.17 19.55 20.44
N SER A 169 0.09 18.66 19.49
CA SER A 169 0.52 17.29 19.76
C SER A 169 1.95 17.23 20.29
N ILE A 170 2.86 18.03 19.72
CA ILE A 170 4.26 18.13 20.17
C ILE A 170 4.31 18.73 21.58
N ARG A 171 3.60 19.82 21.85
CA ARG A 171 3.52 20.41 23.20
C ARG A 171 3.01 19.43 24.25
N LYS A 172 2.10 18.52 23.89
CA LYS A 172 1.52 17.55 24.83
C LYS A 172 2.47 16.40 25.16
N VAL A 173 3.24 15.91 24.19
CA VAL A 173 3.99 14.64 24.32
C VAL A 173 5.50 14.86 24.46
N LEU A 174 6.05 15.88 23.80
CA LEU A 174 7.49 16.07 23.66
C LEU A 174 7.83 17.57 23.80
N LEU A 175 7.99 18.01 25.04
CA LEU A 175 8.26 19.43 25.36
C LEU A 175 9.57 19.96 24.76
N THR A 176 10.50 19.09 24.34
CA THR A 176 11.85 19.47 23.92
C THR A 176 12.11 19.37 22.43
N THR A 177 11.30 18.63 21.66
CA THR A 177 11.53 18.52 20.21
C THR A 177 10.86 19.64 19.44
N LYS A 178 11.58 20.15 18.44
CA LYS A 178 11.06 21.09 17.45
C LYS A 178 11.07 20.49 16.04
N LYS A 179 11.57 19.26 15.86
CA LYS A 179 11.73 18.64 14.54
C LYS A 179 10.51 17.80 14.19
N VAL A 180 10.02 17.97 12.96
CA VAL A 180 8.87 17.24 12.44
C VAL A 180 9.23 16.64 11.09
N PHE A 181 9.24 15.32 11.00
CA PHE A 181 9.37 14.62 9.72
C PHE A 181 7.97 14.42 9.11
N ILE A 182 7.80 14.80 7.84
CA ILE A 182 6.51 14.72 7.14
C ILE A 182 6.66 13.86 5.89
N ALA A 183 5.95 12.72 5.88
CA ALA A 183 5.72 11.90 4.70
C ALA A 183 4.38 12.31 4.09
N SER A 184 4.37 12.77 2.84
CA SER A 184 3.17 13.31 2.19
C SER A 184 3.27 13.22 0.68
N ASP A 185 2.11 12.97 0.08
CA ASP A 185 1.81 13.02 -1.36
C ASP A 185 1.29 14.41 -1.80
N ALA A 186 1.23 15.40 -0.91
CA ALA A 186 0.81 16.74 -1.26
C ALA A 186 1.74 17.39 -2.30
N PRO A 187 1.24 18.29 -3.16
CA PRO A 187 2.08 19.03 -4.10
C PRO A 187 3.01 20.00 -3.35
N SER A 188 4.12 20.36 -4.00
CA SER A 188 5.18 21.21 -3.41
C SER A 188 4.67 22.56 -2.89
N SER A 189 3.64 23.14 -3.52
CA SER A 189 3.00 24.37 -3.06
C SER A 189 2.36 24.23 -1.67
N GLU A 190 1.62 23.15 -1.42
CA GLU A 190 0.99 22.89 -0.12
C GLU A 190 2.02 22.59 0.97
N LEU A 191 3.09 21.88 0.60
CA LEU A 191 4.17 21.54 1.52
C LEU A 191 4.96 22.79 1.96
N ASN A 192 5.26 23.68 1.01
CA ASN A 192 5.91 24.96 1.29
C ASN A 192 5.03 25.84 2.18
N GLU A 193 3.72 25.82 1.98
CA GLU A 193 2.78 26.54 2.84
C GLU A 193 2.77 25.93 4.26
N LEU A 194 2.69 24.60 4.38
CA LEU A 194 2.73 23.91 5.67
C LEU A 194 4.04 24.19 6.41
N GLU A 195 5.17 24.08 5.73
CA GLU A 195 6.50 24.38 6.29
C GLU A 195 6.56 25.83 6.80
N THR A 196 6.05 26.79 6.02
CA THR A 196 6.02 28.20 6.44
C THR A 196 5.18 28.39 7.70
N LYS A 197 4.03 27.71 7.83
CA LYS A 197 3.20 27.78 9.04
C LYS A 197 3.89 27.11 10.23
N LEU A 198 4.51 25.95 10.05
CA LEU A 198 5.25 25.27 11.11
C LEU A 198 6.44 26.10 11.59
N ARG A 199 7.17 26.75 10.68
CA ARG A 199 8.28 27.66 11.01
C ARG A 199 7.81 28.84 11.88
N LYS A 200 6.64 29.43 11.58
CA LYS A 200 6.04 30.48 12.41
C LYS A 200 5.70 30.00 13.82
N LEU A 201 5.42 28.71 13.99
CA LEU A 201 5.16 28.06 15.28
C LEU A 201 6.45 27.60 15.99
N GLY A 202 7.63 27.90 15.43
CA GLY A 202 8.93 27.50 16.00
C GLY A 202 9.29 26.02 15.77
N LEU A 203 8.61 25.36 14.83
CA LEU A 203 8.87 23.99 14.42
C LEU A 203 9.67 23.95 13.11
N THR A 204 10.50 22.92 12.94
CA THR A 204 11.29 22.68 11.73
C THR A 204 10.77 21.43 11.04
N ALA A 205 10.26 21.60 9.82
CA ALA A 205 9.80 20.48 9.00
C ALA A 205 10.97 19.85 8.24
N TYR A 206 10.93 18.54 8.10
CA TYR A 206 11.87 17.72 7.34
C TYR A 206 11.07 16.84 6.38
N PHE A 207 11.49 16.82 5.12
CA PHE A 207 10.90 16.00 4.08
C PHE A 207 11.98 15.15 3.45
N TYR A 208 11.67 13.89 3.15
CA TYR A 208 12.54 13.10 2.31
C TYR A 208 12.24 13.45 0.85
N VAL A 209 13.20 14.09 0.19
CA VAL A 209 13.18 14.33 -1.27
C VAL A 209 14.28 13.46 -1.86
N GLN A 210 13.91 12.62 -2.81
CA GLN A 210 14.87 11.75 -3.48
C GLN A 210 15.82 12.56 -4.36
N ASN A 211 17.06 12.09 -4.48
CA ASN A 211 17.93 12.46 -5.58
C ASN A 211 17.49 11.68 -6.85
N GLU A 212 17.58 12.29 -8.03
CA GLU A 212 17.14 11.67 -9.30
C GLU A 212 17.80 10.30 -9.55
N GLU A 213 19.09 10.14 -9.21
CA GLU A 213 19.81 8.86 -9.31
C GLU A 213 19.23 7.75 -8.42
N VAL A 214 18.64 8.12 -7.28
CA VAL A 214 18.01 7.19 -6.33
C VAL A 214 16.58 6.87 -6.76
N ALA A 215 15.91 7.78 -7.46
CA ALA A 215 14.56 7.56 -7.97
C ALA A 215 14.52 6.44 -9.03
N ASP A 216 15.53 6.37 -9.89
CA ASP A 216 15.65 5.34 -10.93
C ASP A 216 15.99 3.96 -10.36
N GLU A 217 16.71 3.89 -9.23
CA GLU A 217 17.06 2.61 -8.58
C GLU A 217 15.87 1.99 -7.82
N TYR A 218 15.01 2.81 -7.20
CA TYR A 218 13.97 2.33 -6.28
C TYR A 218 12.53 2.48 -6.79
N ASN A 219 12.32 3.05 -7.98
CA ASN A 219 11.00 3.24 -8.62
C ASN A 219 9.97 3.94 -7.69
N ASP A 220 8.68 3.85 -8.05
CA ASP A 220 7.57 4.52 -7.37
C ASP A 220 7.29 4.02 -5.94
N GLY A 221 7.84 2.86 -5.54
CA GLY A 221 7.81 2.40 -4.16
C GLY A 221 8.54 3.33 -3.18
N PHE A 222 9.31 4.29 -3.72
CA PHE A 222 10.07 5.26 -2.97
C PHE A 222 9.87 6.70 -3.50
N ARG A 223 9.27 6.89 -4.68
CA ARG A 223 9.20 8.17 -5.40
C ARG A 223 8.16 9.15 -4.85
N ARG A 224 8.52 10.44 -4.84
CA ARG A 224 7.54 11.54 -4.80
C ARG A 224 7.25 11.95 -6.25
N ASN A 225 6.03 11.72 -6.72
CA ASN A 225 5.63 12.19 -8.05
C ASN A 225 5.49 13.72 -8.03
N GLU A 226 6.46 14.42 -8.62
CA GLU A 226 6.43 15.89 -8.80
C GLU A 226 5.69 16.33 -10.08
N SER A 227 5.02 15.41 -10.77
CA SER A 227 4.32 15.72 -12.02
C SER A 227 2.83 15.45 -11.92
N TYR A 228 2.08 16.50 -11.55
CA TYR A 228 0.74 16.83 -12.05
C TYR A 228 0.48 18.35 -11.93
#